data_AF-A0A915I839-F1
#
_entry.id   AF-A0A915I839-F1
#
_cell.length_a   1.000
_cell.length_b   1.000
_cell.length_c   1.000
_cell.angle_alpha   90.00
_cell.angle_beta   90.00
_cell.angle_gamma   90.00
#
_symmetry.space_group_name_H-M   'P 1'
#
loop_
_entity.id
_entity.type
_entity.pdbx_description
1 polymer ?
#
loop_
_entity_poly.entity_id
_entity_poly.type
_entity_poly.pdbx_seq_one_letter_code
_entity_poly.pdbx_strand_id
1 'polypeptide(L)'
;MCIAEKQSSTLIRIVMSIVFSIGRKKTLIISLVILLLCEFCMSIVPWWPLFAVLFFCCGAAHPGIYVNAVVLAVEIVSPKYRLYASAYAGTLFSIGVMILGSLAWWIRHYQILLMSISLPITACLLYLW
;
A
#
# COMPACT_ATOMS: atom_id res chain seq x y z
N MET A 1 3.82 -20.99 22.46
CA MET A 1 3.82 -20.63 21.02
C MET A 1 2.43 -20.71 20.38
N CYS A 2 1.60 -21.73 20.67
CA CYS A 2 0.25 -21.87 20.08
C CYS A 2 -0.76 -20.73 20.40
N ILE A 3 -0.59 -20.01 21.52
CA ILE A 3 -1.49 -18.92 21.91
C ILE A 3 -1.29 -17.64 21.07
N ALA A 4 -0.06 -17.37 20.60
CA ALA A 4 0.24 -16.19 19.79
C ALA A 4 -0.33 -16.28 18.36
N GLU A 5 -0.38 -17.50 17.79
CA GLU A 5 -0.94 -17.74 16.45
C GLU A 5 -2.47 -17.62 16.44
N LYS A 6 -3.12 -18.02 17.55
CA LYS A 6 -4.58 -17.87 17.74
C LYS A 6 -4.97 -16.42 18.06
N GLN A 7 -4.15 -15.70 18.83
CA GLN A 7 -4.33 -14.26 19.09
C GLN A 7 -4.17 -13.45 17.79
N SER A 8 -3.16 -13.75 16.98
CA SER A 8 -2.94 -13.15 15.66
C SER A 8 -4.12 -13.47 14.72
N SER A 9 -4.58 -14.72 14.65
CA SER A 9 -5.74 -15.10 13.83
C SER A 9 -7.04 -14.42 14.26
N THR A 10 -7.23 -14.15 15.55
CA THR A 10 -8.45 -13.50 16.07
C THR A 10 -8.37 -11.99 15.91
N LEU A 11 -7.20 -11.37 16.17
CA LEU A 11 -6.95 -9.95 15.90
C LEU A 11 -7.09 -9.62 14.41
N ILE A 12 -6.51 -10.44 13.53
CA ILE A 12 -6.63 -10.29 12.07
C ILE A 12 -8.09 -10.43 11.64
N ARG A 13 -8.86 -11.36 12.23
CA ARG A 13 -10.31 -11.49 11.97
C ARG A 13 -11.10 -10.27 12.43
N ILE A 14 -10.78 -9.68 13.59
CA ILE A 14 -11.46 -8.48 14.11
C ILE A 14 -11.12 -7.27 13.23
N VAL A 15 -9.84 -7.05 12.91
CA VAL A 15 -9.39 -5.98 12.02
C VAL A 15 -10.05 -6.11 10.64
N MET A 16 -10.08 -7.31 10.07
CA MET A 16 -10.76 -7.58 8.81
C MET A 16 -12.27 -7.36 8.90
N SER A 17 -12.91 -7.74 10.01
CA SER A 17 -14.35 -7.52 10.20
C SER A 17 -14.73 -6.04 10.27
N ILE A 18 -13.88 -5.20 10.89
CA ILE A 18 -14.04 -3.74 10.92
C ILE A 18 -13.86 -3.15 9.51
N VAL A 19 -12.86 -3.62 8.77
CA VAL A 19 -12.56 -3.23 7.37
C VAL A 19 -13.73 -3.55 6.44
N PHE A 20 -14.41 -4.68 6.64
CA PHE A 20 -15.57 -5.08 5.83
C PHE A 20 -16.84 -4.26 6.13
N SER A 21 -17.03 -3.81 7.37
CA SER A 21 -18.22 -3.05 7.77
C SER A 21 -18.25 -1.63 7.17
N ILE A 22 -17.08 -1.05 6.88
CA ILE A 22 -16.92 0.32 6.35
C ILE A 22 -17.18 0.42 4.83
N GLY A 23 -17.39 -0.70 4.15
CA GLY A 23 -17.53 -0.77 2.69
C GLY A 23 -16.15 -0.85 2.03
N ARG A 24 -15.89 -1.95 1.32
CA ARG A 24 -14.55 -2.33 0.84
C ARG A 24 -13.80 -1.25 0.06
N LYS A 25 -14.51 -0.42 -0.73
CA LYS A 25 -13.90 0.72 -1.44
C LYS A 25 -13.45 1.85 -0.50
N LYS A 26 -14.25 2.17 0.53
CA LYS A 26 -13.97 3.30 1.43
C LYS A 26 -12.77 3.04 2.33
N THR A 27 -12.61 1.80 2.81
CA THR A 27 -11.46 1.44 3.64
C THR A 27 -10.14 1.56 2.87
N LEU A 28 -10.12 1.18 1.59
CA LEU A 28 -8.96 1.37 0.72
C LEU A 28 -8.63 2.85 0.53
N ILE A 29 -9.63 3.70 0.27
CA ILE A 29 -9.44 5.14 0.09
C ILE A 29 -8.84 5.77 1.35
N ILE A 30 -9.35 5.43 2.54
CA ILE A 30 -8.86 5.99 3.81
C ILE A 30 -7.40 5.60 4.04
N SER A 31 -7.04 4.33 3.83
CA SER A 31 -5.63 3.89 3.97
C SER A 31 -4.70 4.55 2.96
N LEU A 32 -5.15 4.76 1.71
CA LEU A 32 -4.39 5.47 0.68
C LEU A 32 -4.15 6.94 1.05
N VAL A 33 -5.14 7.64 1.60
CA VAL A 33 -4.99 9.03 2.07
C VAL A 33 -3.94 9.12 3.19
N ILE A 34 -4.00 8.22 4.16
CA ILE A 34 -3.06 8.23 5.30
C ILE A 34 -1.63 7.96 4.83
N LEU A 35 -1.44 7.01 3.90
CA LEU A 35 -0.14 6.73 3.30
C LEU A 35 0.39 7.96 2.55
N LEU A 36 -0.45 8.56 1.70
CA LEU A 36 -0.10 9.72 0.90
C LEU A 36 0.39 10.88 1.79
N LEU A 37 -0.36 11.21 2.85
CA LEU A 37 0.03 12.25 3.80
C LEU A 37 1.38 11.94 4.47
N CYS A 38 1.64 10.67 4.80
CA CYS A 38 2.88 10.25 5.43
C CYS A 38 4.08 10.38 4.49
N GLU A 39 3.92 10.04 3.20
CA GLU A 39 4.95 10.23 2.17
C GLU A 39 5.22 11.70 1.85
N PHE A 40 4.18 12.54 1.77
CA PHE A 40 4.34 13.99 1.61
C PHE A 40 5.11 14.59 2.78
N CYS A 41 4.77 14.20 4.01
CA CYS A 41 5.52 14.62 5.20
C CYS A 41 6.99 14.23 5.11
N MET A 42 7.32 13.02 4.62
CA MET A 42 8.72 12.60 4.45
C MET A 42 9.51 13.45 3.45
N SER A 43 8.88 13.99 2.41
CA SER A 43 9.57 14.82 1.41
C SER A 43 10.02 16.18 1.96
N ILE A 44 9.32 16.69 2.97
CA ILE A 44 9.52 18.04 3.53
C ILE A 44 10.55 18.04 4.68
N VAL A 45 10.75 16.90 5.35
CA VAL A 45 11.52 16.81 6.60
C VAL A 45 13.03 16.73 6.35
N PRO A 46 13.84 17.71 6.81
CA PRO A 46 15.30 17.65 6.73
C PRO A 46 15.95 16.89 7.91
N TRP A 47 15.15 16.45 8.90
CA TRP A 47 15.63 15.80 10.13
C TRP A 47 15.65 14.28 9.99
N TRP A 48 16.83 13.67 10.06
CA TRP A 48 17.04 12.22 9.91
C TRP A 48 16.19 11.31 10.82
N PRO A 49 16.05 11.57 12.14
CA PRO A 49 15.27 10.69 13.01
C PRO A 49 13.76 10.76 12.73
N LEU A 50 13.25 11.95 12.39
CA LEU A 50 11.84 12.13 12.05
C LEU A 50 11.52 11.45 10.70
N PHE A 51 12.45 11.53 9.74
CA PHE A 51 12.37 10.78 8.49
C PHE A 51 12.29 9.26 8.73
N ALA A 52 13.13 8.71 9.60
CA ALA A 52 13.14 7.28 9.90
C ALA A 52 11.82 6.78 10.53
N VAL A 53 11.23 7.54 11.45
CA VAL A 53 9.95 7.19 12.10
C VAL A 53 8.82 7.21 11.07
N LEU A 54 8.75 8.23 10.23
CA LEU A 54 7.75 8.33 9.17
C LEU A 54 7.91 7.17 8.18
N PHE A 55 9.15 6.84 7.79
CA PHE A 55 9.44 5.75 6.86
C PHE A 55 9.00 4.40 7.42
N PHE A 56 9.21 4.17 8.71
CA PHE A 56 8.71 2.99 9.40
C PHE A 56 7.17 2.91 9.36
N CYS A 57 6.48 4.03 9.59
CA CYS A 57 5.02 4.09 9.48
C CYS A 57 4.52 3.79 8.06
N CYS A 58 5.12 4.35 7.01
CA CYS A 58 4.75 3.99 5.62
C CYS A 58 5.04 2.53 5.31
N GLY A 59 6.21 2.02 5.72
CA GLY A 59 6.59 0.63 5.52
C GLY A 59 5.59 -0.34 6.16
N ALA A 60 5.05 0.01 7.33
CA ALA A 60 4.00 -0.76 7.99
C ALA A 60 2.63 -0.68 7.27
N ALA A 61 2.31 0.46 6.64
CA ALA A 61 1.04 0.66 5.93
C ALA A 61 1.00 -0.03 4.54
N HIS A 62 2.14 -0.09 3.84
CA HIS A 62 2.27 -0.67 2.51
C HIS A 62 1.72 -2.11 2.34
N PRO A 63 2.08 -3.10 3.20
CA PRO A 63 1.55 -4.45 3.06
C PRO A 63 0.04 -4.53 3.31
N GLY A 64 -0.50 -3.67 4.19
CA GLY A 64 -1.94 -3.61 4.45
C GLY A 64 -2.75 -3.17 3.23
N ILE A 65 -2.25 -2.16 2.50
CA ILE A 65 -2.87 -1.68 1.26
C ILE A 65 -2.77 -2.73 0.16
N TYR A 66 -1.60 -3.38 0.01
CA TYR A 66 -1.39 -4.43 -0.98
C TYR A 66 -2.34 -5.61 -0.80
N VAL A 67 -2.48 -6.11 0.43
CA VAL A 67 -3.40 -7.23 0.74
C VAL A 67 -4.84 -6.85 0.43
N ASN A 68 -5.29 -5.66 0.84
CA ASN A 68 -6.65 -5.20 0.56
C ASN A 68 -6.92 -5.05 -0.94
N ALA A 69 -5.95 -4.57 -1.72
CA ALA A 69 -6.06 -4.42 -3.17
C ALA A 69 -6.18 -5.79 -3.88
N VAL A 70 -5.35 -6.77 -3.50
CA VAL A 70 -5.43 -8.14 -4.05
C VAL A 70 -6.76 -8.81 -3.70
N VAL A 71 -7.24 -8.63 -2.47
CA VAL A 71 -8.54 -9.16 -2.03
C VAL A 71 -9.69 -8.57 -2.84
N LEU A 72 -9.66 -7.26 -3.13
CA LEU A 72 -10.65 -6.61 -3.98
C LEU A 72 -10.57 -7.12 -5.43
N ALA A 73 -9.37 -7.26 -5.99
CA ALA A 73 -9.18 -7.79 -7.34
C ALA A 73 -9.75 -9.22 -7.48
N VAL A 74 -9.52 -10.06 -6.47
CA VAL A 74 -10.05 -11.43 -6.42
C VAL A 74 -11.57 -11.47 -6.23
N GLU A 75 -12.17 -10.46 -5.60
CA GLU A 75 -13.62 -10.37 -5.43
C GLU A 75 -14.34 -9.95 -6.71
N ILE A 76 -13.73 -9.08 -7.51
CA ILE A 76 -14.27 -8.64 -8.80
C ILE A 76 -14.12 -9.74 -9.86
N VAL A 77 -13.08 -10.57 -9.75
CA VAL A 77 -12.76 -11.60 -10.73
C VAL A 77 -13.56 -12.89 -10.45
N SER A 78 -14.26 -13.39 -11.48
CA SER A 78 -14.98 -14.67 -11.45
C SER A 78 -14.06 -15.84 -11.05
N PRO A 79 -14.53 -16.84 -10.29
CA PRO A 79 -13.70 -17.90 -9.68
C PRO A 79 -12.79 -18.67 -10.65
N LYS A 80 -13.11 -18.68 -11.95
CA LYS A 80 -12.29 -19.31 -12.99
C LYS A 80 -10.93 -18.63 -13.24
N TYR A 81 -10.79 -17.34 -12.92
CA TYR A 81 -9.58 -16.54 -13.23
C TYR A 81 -8.80 -16.09 -11.99
N ARG A 82 -9.09 -16.67 -10.82
CA ARG A 82 -8.52 -16.25 -9.53
C ARG A 82 -6.99 -16.39 -9.47
N LEU A 83 -6.44 -17.43 -10.09
CA LEU A 83 -4.98 -17.67 -10.17
C LEU A 83 -4.29 -16.59 -11.01
N TYR A 84 -4.89 -16.23 -12.16
CA TYR A 84 -4.39 -15.19 -13.03
C TYR A 84 -4.44 -13.82 -12.34
N ALA A 85 -5.51 -13.50 -11.62
CA ALA A 85 -5.64 -12.23 -10.89
C ALA A 85 -4.50 -12.00 -9.90
N SER A 86 -4.15 -13.01 -9.09
CA SER A 86 -3.02 -12.92 -8.16
C SER A 86 -1.67 -12.85 -8.88
N ALA A 87 -1.51 -13.57 -9.99
CA ALA A 87 -0.27 -13.52 -10.78
C ALA A 87 -0.06 -12.14 -11.41
N TYR A 88 -1.11 -11.53 -11.96
CA TYR A 88 -1.07 -10.17 -12.52
C TYR A 88 -0.73 -9.12 -11.46
N ALA A 89 -1.28 -9.24 -10.24
CA ALA A 89 -0.94 -8.31 -9.15
C ALA A 89 0.56 -8.36 -8.80
N GLY A 90 1.16 -9.56 -8.76
CA GLY A 90 2.58 -9.73 -8.51
C GLY A 90 3.47 -9.22 -9.64
N THR A 91 3.12 -9.48 -10.90
CA THR A 91 3.91 -9.00 -12.04
C THR A 91 3.87 -7.49 -12.17
N LEU A 92 2.70 -6.86 -11.97
CA LEU A 92 2.57 -5.40 -11.95
C LEU A 92 3.40 -4.76 -10.83
N PHE A 93 3.47 -5.39 -9.66
CA PHE A 93 4.32 -4.93 -8.57
C PHE A 93 5.81 -4.93 -8.95
N SER A 94 6.31 -6.05 -9.50
CA SER A 94 7.71 -6.15 -9.94
C SER A 94 8.05 -5.12 -11.01
N ILE A 95 7.16 -4.93 -11.99
CA ILE A 95 7.33 -3.91 -13.05
C ILE A 95 7.43 -2.51 -12.43
N GLY A 96 6.56 -2.18 -11.48
CA GLY A 96 6.61 -0.91 -10.76
C GLY A 96 7.96 -0.68 -10.07
N VAL A 97 8.46 -1.65 -9.32
CA VAL A 97 9.76 -1.55 -8.64
C VAL A 97 10.92 -1.38 -9.62
N MET A 98 10.88 -2.08 -10.77
CA MET A 98 11.90 -1.90 -11.82
C MET A 98 11.91 -0.46 -12.37
N ILE A 99 10.73 0.11 -12.64
CA ILE A 99 10.59 1.49 -13.12
C ILE A 99 11.11 2.49 -12.06
N LEU A 100 10.74 2.31 -10.79
CA LEU A 100 11.26 3.13 -9.69
C LEU A 100 12.78 3.04 -9.59
N GLY A 101 13.35 1.84 -9.72
CA GLY A 101 14.80 1.64 -9.73
C GLY A 101 15.50 2.36 -10.88
N SER A 102 14.91 2.35 -12.07
CA SER A 102 15.41 3.13 -13.22
C SER A 102 15.35 4.64 -12.96
N LEU A 103 14.25 5.14 -12.37
CA LEU A 103 14.09 6.55 -12.01
C LEU A 103 15.10 7.00 -10.95
N ALA A 104 15.39 6.13 -9.97
CA ALA A 104 16.37 6.41 -8.92
C ALA A 104 17.80 6.58 -9.46
N TRP A 105 18.13 5.93 -10.59
CA TRP A 105 19.42 6.12 -11.24
C TRP A 105 19.52 7.50 -11.91
N TRP A 106 18.41 8.02 -12.45
CA TRP A 106 18.39 9.32 -13.12
C TRP A 106 18.27 10.49 -12.14
N ILE A 107 17.50 10.34 -11.06
CA ILE A 107 17.17 11.41 -10.13
C ILE A 107 17.92 11.19 -8.81
N ARG A 108 18.98 11.99 -8.59
CA ARG A 108 19.77 11.97 -7.33
C ARG A 108 19.15 12.73 -6.16
N HIS A 109 18.13 13.56 -6.40
CA HIS A 109 17.43 14.27 -5.34
C HIS A 109 16.31 13.41 -4.74
N TYR A 110 16.47 13.02 -3.47
CA TYR A 110 15.50 12.17 -2.77
C TYR A 110 14.09 12.79 -2.74
N GLN A 111 13.96 14.11 -2.56
CA GLN A 111 12.66 14.78 -2.49
C GLN A 111 11.82 14.60 -3.77
N ILE A 112 12.48 14.71 -4.92
CA ILE A 112 11.85 14.52 -6.24
C ILE A 112 11.45 13.05 -6.43
N LEU A 113 12.28 12.13 -5.91
CA LEU A 113 11.97 10.71 -5.93
C LEU A 113 10.72 10.39 -5.11
N LEU A 114 10.60 10.94 -3.90
CA LEU A 114 9.43 10.79 -3.04
C LEU A 114 8.16 11.39 -3.69
N MET A 115 8.27 12.55 -4.35
CA MET A 115 7.15 13.13 -5.12
C MET A 115 6.73 12.25 -6.31
N SER A 116 7.68 11.57 -6.95
CA SER A 116 7.38 10.64 -8.03
C SER A 116 6.62 9.41 -7.55
N ILE A 117 6.84 8.98 -6.31
CA ILE A 117 6.14 7.84 -5.69
C ILE A 117 4.71 8.23 -5.30
N SER A 118 4.48 9.46 -4.85
CA SER A 118 3.13 9.91 -4.46
C SER A 118 2.20 10.19 -5.66
N LEU A 119 2.74 10.43 -6.85
CA LEU A 119 1.98 10.62 -8.09
C LEU A 119 1.05 9.44 -8.46
N PRO A 120 1.54 8.18 -8.60
CA PRO A 120 0.66 7.05 -8.92
C PRO A 120 -0.38 6.79 -7.83
N ILE A 121 -0.05 7.08 -6.56
CA ILE A 121 -0.98 6.92 -5.43
C ILE A 121 -2.12 7.95 -5.53
N THR A 122 -1.79 9.20 -5.87
CA THR A 122 -2.78 10.26 -6.12
C THR A 122 -3.67 9.94 -7.33
N ALA A 123 -3.07 9.48 -8.43
CA ALA A 123 -3.82 9.09 -9.64
C ALA A 123 -4.78 7.93 -9.37
N CYS A 124 -4.36 6.95 -8.57
CA CYS A 124 -5.20 5.81 -8.20
C CYS A 124 -6.38 6.26 -7.31
N LEU A 125 -6.15 7.22 -6.41
CA LEU A 125 -7.20 7.82 -5.57
C LEU A 125 -8.25 8.57 -6.41
N LEU A 126 -7.82 9.32 -7.42
CA LEU A 126 -8.71 10.01 -8.36
C LEU A 126 -9.55 9.04 -9.21
N TYR A 127 -8.99 7.90 -9.63
CA TYR A 127 -9.72 6.89 -10.40
C TYR A 127 -10.74 6.10 -9.56
N LEU A 128 -10.52 6.01 -8.24
CA LEU A 128 -11.37 5.26 -7.31
C LEU A 128 -12.52 6.09 -6.69
N TRP A 129 -12.61 7.40 -7.00
CA TRP A 129 -13.71 8.28 -6.59
C TRP A 129 -14.91 8.18 -7.54
#